data_AF-A0A395T9S3-F1
#
_entry.id   AF-A0A395T9S3-F1
#
_cell.length_a   1.000
_cell.length_b   1.000
_cell.length_c   1.000
_cell.angle_alpha   90.00
_cell.angle_beta   90.00
_cell.angle_gamma   90.00
#
_symmetry.space_group_name_H-M   'P 1'
#
loop_
_entity.id
_entity.type
_entity.pdbx_description
1 polymer ?
#
loop_
_entity_poly.entity_id
_entity_poly.type
_entity_poly.pdbx_seq_one_letter_code
_entity_poly.pdbx_strand_id
1 'polypeptide(L)'
;MSGKGLTLPAGNYEWPFELLMPGNTTESLEGLADASITYCLRATIHRGKLVRHISCDKRLQILRTLAPTALEFMHNVSVERTWVNKVDYSVSIPSKAVAFGSSVLLEIRITPLVKGVKLDKIGVKLVQFHELSMHSRHHIYTREHKYQRDVSKWDIEVSREQHWQDVIEETNQEGWVIKQTLDVPKTLAECSQDIDAHGIKIYHKLKIHIPIRNEDGHISHLDMGIPIDIFMSPFVALGEQGGVIDRSHEITLQGVEMVGPPLYGQHILDQLCYTLEDGQLRGHSVQPLPSEADAAQTIASLSLHRAMNDQRSQSSSPSPSSSEAADTGMEELPELSRLPTYRTALGAPLQWHSQPPSYQATDRSEI
;
A
#
# COMPACT_ATOMS: atom_id res chain seq x y z
N MET A 1 8.09 -48.03 13.55
CA MET A 1 7.11 -48.49 12.53
C MET A 1 7.55 -47.95 11.18
N SER A 2 7.99 -48.83 10.28
CA SER A 2 8.44 -48.44 8.94
C SER A 2 7.20 -48.12 8.11
N GLY A 3 6.97 -46.84 7.81
CA GLY A 3 5.90 -46.45 6.89
C GLY A 3 6.11 -47.16 5.55
N LYS A 4 5.10 -47.90 5.07
CA LYS A 4 5.14 -48.49 3.72
C LYS A 4 5.24 -47.35 2.71
N GLY A 5 6.35 -47.30 1.98
CA GLY A 5 6.50 -46.36 0.86
C GLY A 5 5.47 -46.70 -0.21
N LEU A 6 4.72 -45.68 -0.66
CA LEU A 6 3.79 -45.80 -1.78
C LEU A 6 4.53 -45.37 -3.06
N THR A 7 4.62 -46.26 -4.04
CA THR A 7 5.10 -45.91 -5.37
C THR A 7 3.95 -45.36 -6.18
N LEU A 8 4.06 -44.09 -6.58
CA LEU A 8 3.09 -43.42 -7.44
C LEU A 8 3.39 -43.75 -8.92
N PRO A 9 2.37 -44.02 -9.77
CA PRO A 9 2.57 -44.22 -11.21
C PRO A 9 3.10 -42.94 -11.89
N ALA A 10 3.52 -43.03 -13.16
CA ALA A 10 3.84 -41.82 -13.91
C ALA A 10 2.58 -40.95 -14.08
N GLY A 11 2.68 -39.66 -13.78
CA GLY A 11 1.57 -38.72 -13.84
C GLY A 11 1.93 -37.35 -13.27
N ASN A 12 1.02 -36.39 -13.44
CA ASN A 12 1.12 -35.08 -12.80
C ASN A 12 0.45 -35.15 -11.44
N TYR A 13 1.15 -34.69 -10.41
CA TYR A 13 0.67 -34.70 -9.04
C TYR A 13 0.64 -33.28 -8.51
N GLU A 14 -0.48 -32.93 -7.91
CA GLU A 14 -0.68 -31.66 -7.23
C GLU A 14 -0.86 -31.93 -5.74
N TRP A 15 -0.11 -31.22 -4.90
CA TRP A 15 -0.23 -31.29 -3.46
C TRP A 15 -0.62 -29.91 -2.95
N PRO A 16 -1.89 -29.71 -2.53
CA PRO A 16 -2.29 -28.44 -1.94
C PRO A 16 -1.57 -28.26 -0.60
N PHE A 17 -1.12 -27.04 -0.35
CA PHE A 17 -0.57 -26.64 0.94
C PHE A 17 -1.10 -25.25 1.29
N GLU A 18 -1.21 -24.99 2.59
CA GLU A 18 -1.56 -23.69 3.12
C GLU A 18 -0.42 -23.24 4.04
N LEU A 19 -0.03 -21.97 3.92
CA LEU A 19 0.97 -21.34 4.78
C LEU A 19 0.37 -20.10 5.40
N LEU A 20 0.17 -20.14 6.72
CA LEU A 20 -0.26 -18.97 7.47
C LEU A 20 0.95 -18.07 7.75
N MET A 21 0.93 -16.87 7.19
CA MET A 21 1.95 -15.87 7.40
C MET A 21 1.71 -15.13 8.73
N PRO A 22 2.74 -14.97 9.60
CA PRO A 22 2.61 -14.16 10.80
C PRO A 22 2.17 -12.73 10.48
N GLY A 23 1.24 -12.17 11.26
CA GLY A 23 0.71 -10.81 11.03
C GLY A 23 1.77 -9.71 11.16
N ASN A 24 2.88 -10.00 11.86
CA ASN A 24 4.05 -9.14 12.00
C ASN A 24 5.13 -9.38 10.93
N THR A 25 4.83 -10.14 9.85
CA THR A 25 5.78 -10.31 8.76
C THR A 25 6.06 -8.96 8.10
N THR A 26 7.31 -8.57 8.07
CA THR A 26 7.76 -7.32 7.48
C THR A 26 7.53 -7.30 5.97
N GLU A 27 7.23 -6.14 5.42
CA GLU A 27 7.15 -5.97 3.97
C GLU A 27 8.46 -6.27 3.25
N SER A 28 8.36 -6.63 1.98
CA SER A 28 9.50 -6.78 1.08
C SER A 28 10.14 -5.42 0.82
N LEU A 29 11.47 -5.39 0.82
CA LEU A 29 12.26 -4.21 0.50
C LEU A 29 13.29 -4.56 -0.58
N GLU A 30 13.21 -3.84 -1.69
CA GLU A 30 13.97 -4.10 -2.91
C GLU A 30 14.44 -2.79 -3.54
N GLY A 31 15.39 -2.85 -4.48
CA GLY A 31 15.90 -1.66 -5.18
C GLY A 31 17.02 -0.90 -4.48
N LEU A 32 17.39 -1.30 -3.26
CA LEU A 32 18.51 -0.74 -2.52
C LEU A 32 19.80 -1.55 -2.74
N ALA A 33 20.93 -0.84 -2.83
CA ALA A 33 22.24 -1.49 -2.97
C ALA A 33 22.72 -2.15 -1.66
N ASP A 34 22.40 -1.53 -0.52
CA ASP A 34 23.02 -1.87 0.77
C ASP A 34 22.21 -2.87 1.61
N ALA A 35 20.91 -3.02 1.35
CA ALA A 35 20.01 -3.86 2.14
C ALA A 35 18.80 -4.35 1.33
N SER A 36 18.27 -5.53 1.63
CA SER A 36 17.00 -5.99 1.05
C SER A 36 16.29 -6.95 2.00
N ILE A 37 14.97 -7.03 1.85
CA ILE A 37 14.10 -7.99 2.52
C ILE A 37 13.33 -8.72 1.42
N THR A 38 13.62 -10.00 1.22
CA THR A 38 13.03 -10.80 0.15
C THR A 38 12.46 -12.10 0.67
N TYR A 39 11.38 -12.57 0.06
CA TYR A 39 10.70 -13.80 0.44
C TYR A 39 10.63 -14.74 -0.77
N CYS A 40 10.81 -16.04 -0.53
CA CYS A 40 10.64 -17.07 -1.54
C CYS A 40 10.00 -18.34 -0.95
N LEU A 41 9.08 -18.94 -1.70
CA LEU A 41 8.61 -20.30 -1.44
C LEU A 41 9.56 -21.27 -2.11
N ARG A 42 10.14 -22.18 -1.33
CA ARG A 42 11.02 -23.23 -1.83
C ARG A 42 10.33 -24.58 -1.73
N ALA A 43 10.07 -25.22 -2.86
CA ALA A 43 9.63 -26.61 -2.89
C ALA A 43 10.86 -27.51 -3.08
N THR A 44 11.03 -28.51 -2.20
CA THR A 44 12.20 -29.41 -2.23
C THR A 44 11.76 -30.87 -2.22
N ILE A 45 12.22 -31.64 -3.20
CA ILE A 45 12.07 -33.10 -3.26
C ILE A 45 13.25 -33.72 -2.54
N HIS A 46 12.99 -34.25 -1.34
CA HIS A 46 13.97 -34.98 -0.55
C HIS A 46 14.20 -36.38 -1.13
N ARG A 47 15.32 -36.54 -1.82
CA ARG A 47 15.81 -37.84 -2.31
C ARG A 47 16.67 -38.54 -1.24
N GLY A 48 16.78 -39.86 -1.30
CA GLY A 48 17.48 -40.69 -0.30
C GLY A 48 18.97 -40.33 -0.09
N LYS A 49 19.60 -40.96 0.90
CA LYS A 49 20.86 -40.55 1.57
C LYS A 49 22.08 -40.22 0.71
N LEU A 50 22.09 -40.54 -0.59
CA LEU A 50 23.22 -40.35 -1.51
C LEU A 50 22.89 -39.50 -2.74
N VAL A 51 21.67 -38.95 -2.85
CA VAL A 51 21.23 -38.19 -4.02
C VAL A 51 20.88 -36.76 -3.62
N ARG A 52 21.41 -35.77 -4.35
CA ARG A 52 21.10 -34.34 -4.12
C ARG A 52 19.59 -34.10 -4.17
N HIS A 53 19.07 -33.27 -3.29
CA HIS A 53 17.67 -32.85 -3.39
C HIS A 53 17.44 -32.01 -4.65
N ILE A 54 16.21 -32.03 -5.17
CA ILE A 54 15.79 -31.14 -6.26
C ILE A 54 14.95 -30.05 -5.61
N SER A 55 15.22 -28.78 -5.92
CA SER A 55 14.44 -27.66 -5.39
C SER A 55 14.07 -26.68 -6.49
N CYS A 56 12.92 -26.05 -6.34
CA CYS A 56 12.53 -24.87 -7.10
C CYS A 56 12.06 -23.78 -6.15
N ASP A 57 12.34 -22.53 -6.51
CA ASP A 57 12.03 -21.36 -5.71
C ASP A 57 11.05 -20.47 -6.48
N LYS A 58 10.00 -19.98 -5.82
CA LYS A 58 9.07 -18.98 -6.33
C LYS A 58 9.14 -17.74 -5.45
N ARG A 59 9.45 -16.59 -6.04
CA ARG A 59 9.56 -15.33 -5.32
C ARG A 59 8.19 -14.84 -4.84
N LEU A 60 8.16 -14.26 -3.65
CA LEU A 60 7.00 -13.62 -3.06
C LEU A 60 7.34 -12.17 -2.70
N GLN A 61 6.38 -11.28 -2.93
CA GLN A 61 6.45 -9.90 -2.49
C GLN A 61 5.37 -9.65 -1.44
N ILE A 62 5.79 -9.18 -0.26
CA ILE A 62 4.90 -8.82 0.83
C ILE A 62 4.78 -7.31 0.80
N LEU A 63 3.56 -6.80 0.57
CA LEU A 63 3.28 -5.37 0.63
C LEU A 63 2.55 -5.08 1.92
N ARG A 64 3.02 -4.10 2.69
CA ARG A 64 2.24 -3.53 3.78
C ARG A 64 1.79 -2.14 3.36
N THR A 65 0.52 -1.87 3.61
CA THR A 65 -0.10 -0.61 3.24
C THR A 65 -0.86 -0.08 4.45
N LEU A 66 -1.06 1.23 4.48
CA LEU A 66 -1.85 1.86 5.54
C LEU A 66 -3.31 1.42 5.44
N ALA A 67 -3.97 1.27 6.58
CA ALA A 67 -5.41 1.01 6.58
C ALA A 67 -6.15 2.15 5.87
N PRO A 68 -7.25 1.89 5.15
CA PRO A 68 -8.03 2.95 4.50
C PRO A 68 -8.53 4.04 5.46
N THR A 69 -8.62 3.72 6.75
CA THR A 69 -9.02 4.62 7.84
C THR A 69 -7.83 5.24 8.59
N ALA A 70 -6.60 5.08 8.08
CA ALA A 70 -5.40 5.61 8.71
C ALA A 70 -5.41 7.15 8.70
N LEU A 71 -5.07 7.75 9.83
CA LEU A 71 -5.13 9.20 10.03
C LEU A 71 -4.14 9.96 9.14
N GLU A 72 -3.08 9.28 8.72
CA GLU A 72 -2.05 9.78 7.82
C GLU A 72 -2.62 10.22 6.47
N PHE A 73 -3.77 9.66 6.04
CA PHE A 73 -4.52 10.08 4.86
C PHE A 73 -5.44 11.28 5.09
N MET A 74 -5.88 11.48 6.33
CA MET A 74 -6.94 12.44 6.67
C MET A 74 -6.41 13.79 7.15
N HIS A 75 -5.14 13.85 7.56
CA HIS A 75 -4.56 15.05 8.16
C HIS A 75 -3.65 15.80 7.18
N ASN A 76 -3.98 17.07 6.98
CA ASN A 76 -3.08 18.05 6.38
C ASN A 76 -1.85 18.22 7.30
N VAL A 77 -0.67 18.18 6.71
CA VAL A 77 0.58 18.50 7.38
C VAL A 77 0.98 19.91 6.98
N SER A 78 0.88 20.86 7.90
CA SER A 78 1.28 22.25 7.68
C SER A 78 2.35 22.73 8.67
N VAL A 79 3.19 23.64 8.20
CA VAL A 79 4.14 24.40 9.01
C VAL A 79 3.80 25.87 8.84
N GLU A 80 3.30 26.47 9.91
CA GLU A 80 2.91 27.88 9.97
C GLU A 80 3.81 28.61 10.96
N ARG A 81 4.53 29.63 10.48
CA ARG A 81 5.40 30.45 11.33
C ARG A 81 5.52 31.86 10.78
N THR A 82 5.85 32.76 11.70
CA THR A 82 6.14 34.14 11.37
C THR A 82 7.64 34.40 11.50
N TRP A 83 8.27 34.85 10.42
CA TRP A 83 9.58 35.49 10.48
C TRP A 83 9.35 36.97 10.77
N VAL A 84 9.51 37.32 12.04
CA VAL A 84 9.30 38.67 12.56
C VAL A 84 10.00 39.71 11.68
N ASN A 85 9.26 40.77 11.34
CA ASN A 85 9.70 41.86 10.47
C ASN A 85 10.13 41.43 9.06
N LYS A 86 9.61 40.31 8.55
CA LYS A 86 9.94 39.83 7.21
C LYS A 86 8.74 39.26 6.46
N VAL A 87 8.30 38.06 6.86
CA VAL A 87 7.20 37.34 6.23
C VAL A 87 6.45 36.50 7.24
N ASP A 88 5.14 36.38 7.08
CA ASP A 88 4.36 35.31 7.66
C ASP A 88 4.18 34.21 6.61
N TYR A 89 4.37 32.94 6.97
CA TYR A 89 4.37 31.87 5.99
C TYR A 89 3.68 30.60 6.49
N SER A 90 3.02 29.91 5.56
CA SER A 90 2.41 28.59 5.74
C SER A 90 2.83 27.69 4.59
N VAL A 91 3.36 26.52 4.89
CA VAL A 91 3.67 25.49 3.89
C VAL A 91 2.95 24.22 4.27
N SER A 92 2.15 23.67 3.36
CA SER A 92 1.27 22.55 3.67
C SER A 92 1.17 21.51 2.56
N ILE A 93 0.85 20.29 2.96
CA ILE A 93 0.51 19.16 2.08
C ILE A 93 -0.75 18.47 2.59
N PRO A 94 -1.68 18.05 1.73
CA PRO A 94 -2.99 17.57 2.15
C PRO A 94 -2.96 16.28 2.97
N SER A 95 -1.92 15.46 2.81
CA SER A 95 -1.77 14.16 3.45
C SER A 95 -0.30 13.88 3.72
N LYS A 96 0.00 13.27 4.88
CA LYS A 96 1.34 12.78 5.22
C LYS A 96 1.67 11.51 4.43
N ALA A 97 0.66 10.65 4.24
CA ALA A 97 0.78 9.41 3.48
C ALA A 97 0.78 9.71 1.98
N VAL A 98 1.82 9.26 1.29
CA VAL A 98 2.03 9.45 -0.14
C VAL A 98 2.23 8.09 -0.79
N ALA A 99 1.40 7.75 -1.77
CA ALA A 99 1.56 6.50 -2.49
C ALA A 99 2.82 6.54 -3.35
N PHE A 100 3.57 5.44 -3.38
CA PHE A 100 4.72 5.28 -4.25
C PHE A 100 4.35 5.52 -5.73
N GLY A 101 5.17 6.30 -6.44
CA GLY A 101 4.93 6.66 -7.84
C GLY A 101 3.75 7.61 -8.11
N SER A 102 3.13 8.16 -7.06
CA SER A 102 2.08 9.19 -7.16
C SER A 102 2.67 10.61 -7.13
N SER A 103 1.88 11.61 -6.75
CA SER A 103 2.34 13.01 -6.66
C SER A 103 1.87 13.65 -5.36
N VAL A 104 2.65 14.61 -4.85
CA VAL A 104 2.33 15.41 -3.66
C VAL A 104 1.89 16.80 -4.10
N LEU A 105 0.75 17.29 -3.62
CA LEU A 105 0.34 18.68 -3.81
C LEU A 105 0.95 19.54 -2.70
N LEU A 106 1.92 20.37 -3.05
CA LEU A 106 2.54 21.34 -2.16
C LEU A 106 1.86 22.70 -2.30
N GLU A 107 1.41 23.25 -1.17
CA GLU A 107 0.89 24.61 -1.08
C GLU A 107 1.80 25.48 -0.21
N ILE A 108 2.26 26.60 -0.74
CA ILE A 108 3.09 27.59 -0.05
C ILE A 108 2.33 28.92 -0.06
N ARG A 109 2.08 29.47 1.12
CA ARG A 109 1.60 30.83 1.32
C ARG A 109 2.65 31.67 2.01
N ILE A 110 2.92 32.86 1.49
CA ILE A 110 3.83 33.84 2.08
C ILE A 110 3.21 35.23 2.04
N THR A 111 2.94 35.79 3.20
CA THR A 111 2.44 37.16 3.39
C THR A 111 3.60 38.07 3.79
N PRO A 112 4.01 39.04 2.95
CA PRO A 112 5.05 40.00 3.32
C PRO A 112 4.64 40.87 4.51
N LEU A 113 5.53 40.98 5.50
CA LEU A 113 5.34 41.90 6.64
C LEU A 113 6.07 43.23 6.43
N VAL A 114 6.93 43.29 5.43
CA VAL A 114 7.67 44.48 5.00
C VAL A 114 7.55 44.64 3.49
N LYS A 115 7.67 45.90 3.03
CA LYS A 115 7.58 46.23 1.61
C LYS A 115 8.83 45.74 0.86
N GLY A 116 8.71 45.60 -0.45
CA GLY A 116 9.83 45.26 -1.33
C GLY A 116 10.29 43.80 -1.30
N VAL A 117 9.61 42.92 -0.55
CA VAL A 117 9.87 41.47 -0.58
C VAL A 117 9.48 40.88 -1.92
N LYS A 118 10.43 40.21 -2.57
CA LYS A 118 10.21 39.48 -3.84
C LYS A 118 10.67 38.03 -3.72
N LEU A 119 9.93 37.15 -4.38
CA LEU A 119 10.27 35.75 -4.56
C LEU A 119 10.63 35.54 -6.03
N ASP A 120 11.71 34.79 -6.28
CA ASP A 120 12.16 34.52 -7.65
C ASP A 120 12.04 33.02 -7.96
N LYS A 121 12.72 32.16 -7.20
CA LYS A 121 12.77 30.73 -7.47
C LYS A 121 12.77 29.91 -6.19
N ILE A 122 11.80 29.02 -6.02
CA ILE A 122 11.71 28.11 -4.88
C ILE A 122 12.31 26.76 -5.25
N GLY A 123 13.23 26.26 -4.43
CA GLY A 123 13.80 24.93 -4.58
C GLY A 123 13.11 23.94 -3.66
N VAL A 124 12.64 22.82 -4.21
CA VAL A 124 12.04 21.73 -3.45
C VAL A 124 12.81 20.44 -3.74
N LYS A 125 13.04 19.63 -2.71
CA LYS A 125 13.72 18.34 -2.82
C LYS A 125 12.99 17.28 -2.03
N LEU A 126 12.80 16.11 -2.62
CA LEU A 126 12.45 14.91 -1.88
C LEU A 126 13.73 14.21 -1.46
N VAL A 127 13.95 14.06 -0.15
CA VAL A 127 15.16 13.44 0.40
C VAL A 127 14.77 12.17 1.13
N GLN A 128 15.42 11.07 0.76
CA GLN A 128 15.32 9.79 1.44
C GLN A 128 16.50 9.63 2.39
N PHE A 129 16.20 9.24 3.62
CA PHE A 129 17.19 8.97 4.66
C PHE A 129 17.25 7.47 4.91
N HIS A 130 18.46 6.97 5.12
CA HIS A 130 18.73 5.58 5.44
C HIS A 130 19.47 5.53 6.77
N GLU A 131 18.94 4.77 7.71
CA GLU A 131 19.60 4.41 8.95
C GLU A 131 19.65 2.88 9.03
N LEU A 132 20.82 2.31 8.75
CA LEU A 132 21.07 0.88 8.77
C LEU A 132 21.84 0.52 10.04
N SER A 133 21.36 -0.48 10.76
CA SER A 133 21.97 -0.99 11.99
C SER A 133 22.08 -2.50 11.92
N MET A 134 23.25 -3.02 12.26
CA MET A 134 23.50 -4.46 12.32
C MET A 134 24.14 -4.79 13.66
N HIS A 135 23.55 -5.77 14.34
CA HIS A 135 24.06 -6.29 15.59
C HIS A 135 24.95 -7.50 15.31
N SER A 136 26.09 -7.59 16.00
CA SER A 136 26.87 -8.83 16.01
C SER A 136 26.03 -9.99 16.58
N ARG A 137 26.34 -11.24 16.20
CA ARG A 137 25.60 -12.43 16.66
C ARG A 137 25.52 -12.58 18.19
N HIS A 138 26.45 -11.97 18.91
CA HIS A 138 26.51 -11.99 20.37
C HIS A 138 26.06 -10.66 21.01
N HIS A 139 25.51 -9.73 20.21
CA HIS A 139 25.13 -8.38 20.65
C HIS A 139 26.23 -7.58 21.35
N ILE A 140 27.51 -7.89 21.08
CA ILE A 140 28.67 -7.23 21.71
C ILE A 140 28.94 -5.86 21.08
N TYR A 141 28.70 -5.73 19.78
CA TYR A 141 28.82 -4.46 19.06
C TYR A 141 27.69 -4.28 18.05
N THR A 142 27.30 -3.02 17.87
CA THR A 142 26.34 -2.56 16.85
C THR A 142 27.09 -1.69 15.85
N ARG A 143 26.97 -2.01 14.56
CA ARG A 143 27.46 -1.16 13.49
C ARG A 143 26.29 -0.38 12.92
N GLU A 144 26.42 0.94 12.91
CA GLU A 144 25.45 1.84 12.30
C GLU A 144 26.04 2.47 11.05
N HIS A 145 25.20 2.65 10.04
CA HIS A 145 25.51 3.37 8.82
C HIS A 145 24.33 4.25 8.47
N LYS A 146 24.57 5.56 8.39
CA LYS A 146 23.54 6.55 8.08
C LYS A 146 23.95 7.36 6.86
N TYR A 147 23.05 7.49 5.91
CA TYR A 147 23.24 8.35 4.74
C TYR A 147 21.90 8.86 4.24
N GLN A 148 21.94 9.87 3.38
CA GLN A 148 20.74 10.42 2.73
C GLN A 148 21.00 10.53 1.23
N ARG A 149 19.93 10.50 0.44
CA ARG A 149 19.96 10.74 -1.00
C ARG A 149 18.85 11.70 -1.41
N ASP A 150 19.15 12.56 -2.37
CA ASP A 150 18.14 13.38 -3.04
C ASP A 150 17.46 12.49 -4.10
N VAL A 151 16.18 12.20 -3.89
CA VAL A 151 15.36 11.33 -4.75
C VAL A 151 14.74 12.11 -5.89
N SER A 152 14.33 13.36 -5.65
CA SER A 152 13.78 14.25 -6.67
C SER A 152 14.06 15.70 -6.31
N LYS A 153 14.09 16.56 -7.33
CA LYS A 153 14.29 18.00 -7.19
C LYS A 153 13.36 18.75 -8.14
N TRP A 154 12.68 19.76 -7.60
CA TRP A 154 11.83 20.66 -8.35
C TRP A 154 12.28 22.10 -8.10
N ASP A 155 12.21 22.88 -9.16
CA ASP A 155 12.64 24.26 -9.22
C ASP A 155 11.42 25.06 -9.70
N ILE A 156 10.75 25.76 -8.79
CA ILE A 156 9.48 26.46 -9.04
C ILE A 156 9.80 27.93 -9.30
N GLU A 157 9.47 28.43 -10.49
CA GLU A 157 9.60 29.84 -10.83
C GLU A 157 8.40 30.62 -10.28
N VAL A 158 8.68 31.66 -9.49
CA VAL A 158 7.65 32.48 -8.85
C VAL A 158 7.61 33.84 -9.54
N SER A 159 6.43 34.17 -10.07
CA SER A 159 6.15 35.47 -10.72
C SER A 159 4.98 36.17 -10.06
N ARG A 160 5.02 37.51 -10.02
CA ARG A 160 3.97 38.34 -9.42
C ARG A 160 2.63 38.15 -10.11
N GLU A 161 2.66 37.98 -11.42
CA GLU A 161 1.46 37.92 -12.25
C GLU A 161 0.66 36.63 -12.02
N GLN A 162 1.33 35.54 -11.64
CA GLN A 162 0.70 34.23 -11.46
C GLN A 162 0.42 33.88 -10.01
N HIS A 163 1.28 34.33 -9.08
CA HIS A 163 1.28 33.82 -7.71
C HIS A 163 0.92 34.88 -6.67
N TRP A 164 0.85 36.17 -7.02
CA TRP A 164 0.43 37.21 -6.09
C TRP A 164 -1.09 37.27 -6.02
N GLN A 165 -1.61 37.35 -4.80
CA GLN A 165 -3.02 37.58 -4.52
C GLN A 165 -3.14 38.81 -3.61
N ASP A 166 -3.98 39.76 -4.01
CA ASP A 166 -4.24 40.97 -3.20
C ASP A 166 -5.07 40.64 -1.95
N VAL A 167 -5.87 39.56 -2.00
CA VAL A 167 -6.64 39.05 -0.88
C VAL A 167 -6.60 37.53 -0.90
N ILE A 168 -5.92 36.94 0.09
CA ILE A 168 -5.91 35.50 0.33
C ILE A 168 -7.11 35.14 1.21
N GLU A 169 -8.01 34.28 0.73
CA GLU A 169 -9.32 34.00 1.37
C GLU A 169 -9.24 33.66 2.87
N GLU A 170 -8.21 32.91 3.27
CA GLU A 170 -8.06 32.40 4.64
C GLU A 170 -7.55 33.47 5.63
N THR A 171 -6.77 34.44 5.16
CA THR A 171 -6.11 35.45 6.02
C THR A 171 -6.63 36.87 5.79
N ASN A 172 -7.32 37.12 4.67
CA ASN A 172 -7.66 38.45 4.16
C ASN A 172 -6.44 39.39 4.03
N GLN A 173 -5.27 38.82 3.76
CA GLN A 173 -4.01 39.54 3.56
C GLN A 173 -3.54 39.39 2.12
N GLU A 174 -2.72 40.34 1.66
CA GLU A 174 -1.99 40.21 0.40
C GLU A 174 -0.80 39.24 0.55
N GLY A 175 -0.46 38.52 -0.51
CA GLY A 175 0.71 37.67 -0.47
C GLY A 175 0.86 36.73 -1.66
N TRP A 176 1.84 35.86 -1.54
CA TRP A 176 2.17 34.83 -2.50
C TRP A 176 1.45 33.54 -2.16
N VAL A 177 0.78 32.94 -3.15
CA VAL A 177 0.17 31.61 -3.07
C VAL A 177 0.70 30.76 -4.21
N ILE A 178 1.45 29.73 -3.88
CA ILE A 178 2.07 28.80 -4.84
C ILE A 178 1.49 27.41 -4.59
N LYS A 179 0.92 26.80 -5.64
CA LYS A 179 0.43 25.42 -5.63
C LYS A 179 1.21 24.63 -6.68
N GLN A 180 1.94 23.61 -6.25
CA GLN A 180 2.78 22.80 -7.12
C GLN A 180 2.52 21.32 -6.87
N THR A 181 2.30 20.58 -7.96
CA THR A 181 2.29 19.11 -7.94
C THR A 181 3.71 18.59 -8.10
N LEU A 182 4.14 17.70 -7.20
CA LEU A 182 5.49 17.15 -7.12
C LEU A 182 5.43 15.63 -7.35
N ASP A 183 5.90 15.16 -8.51
CA ASP A 183 5.82 13.76 -8.90
C ASP A 183 6.86 12.88 -8.19
N VAL A 184 6.41 11.92 -7.40
CA VAL A 184 7.27 10.95 -6.72
C VAL A 184 7.77 9.92 -7.75
N PRO A 185 9.05 9.51 -7.70
CA PRO A 185 9.58 8.54 -8.66
C PRO A 185 8.81 7.23 -8.65
N LYS A 186 8.76 6.62 -9.84
CA LYS A 186 7.97 5.44 -10.15
C LYS A 186 8.80 4.16 -10.20
N THR A 187 10.08 4.21 -9.86
CA THR A 187 10.97 3.05 -9.92
C THR A 187 11.64 2.78 -8.57
N LEU A 188 11.71 1.50 -8.18
CA LEU A 188 12.29 1.09 -6.89
C LEU A 188 13.78 1.43 -6.76
N ALA A 189 14.48 1.63 -7.88
CA ALA A 189 15.86 2.10 -7.88
C ALA A 189 15.97 3.59 -7.48
N GLU A 190 15.01 4.41 -7.88
CA GLU A 190 15.01 5.87 -7.64
C GLU A 190 14.40 6.24 -6.30
N CYS A 191 13.43 5.48 -5.81
CA CYS A 191 12.73 5.72 -4.55
C CYS A 191 12.33 4.37 -3.92
N SER A 192 12.22 4.29 -2.59
CA SER A 192 11.62 3.12 -1.91
C SER A 192 10.55 3.59 -0.94
N GLN A 193 9.76 2.68 -0.41
CA GLN A 193 8.84 2.98 0.68
C GLN A 193 9.59 3.29 2.00
N ASP A 194 8.90 3.96 2.92
CA ASP A 194 9.28 4.07 4.32
C ASP A 194 9.17 2.70 4.98
N ILE A 195 10.17 2.36 5.80
CA ILE A 195 10.21 1.10 6.53
C ILE A 195 11.04 1.28 7.79
N ASP A 196 10.67 0.61 8.88
CA ASP A 196 11.48 0.49 10.10
C ASP A 196 11.40 -0.95 10.59
N ALA A 197 12.33 -1.79 10.12
CA ALA A 197 12.34 -3.21 10.43
C ALA A 197 13.72 -3.83 10.24
N HIS A 198 14.04 -4.82 11.07
CA HIS A 198 15.29 -5.60 10.98
C HIS A 198 16.57 -4.74 10.94
N GLY A 199 16.55 -3.60 11.62
CA GLY A 199 17.66 -2.64 11.63
C GLY A 199 17.78 -1.80 10.36
N ILE A 200 16.82 -1.89 9.44
CA ILE A 200 16.71 -1.04 8.26
C ILE A 200 15.64 -0.01 8.54
N LYS A 201 16.03 1.26 8.58
CA LYS A 201 15.11 2.37 8.69
C LYS A 201 15.26 3.32 7.51
N ILE A 202 14.16 3.55 6.81
CA ILE A 202 14.07 4.45 5.68
C ILE A 202 12.90 5.39 5.94
N TYR A 203 13.15 6.69 5.76
CA TYR A 203 12.11 7.70 5.86
C TYR A 203 12.34 8.87 4.92
N HIS A 204 11.28 9.59 4.57
CA HIS A 204 11.33 10.67 3.59
C HIS A 204 11.01 12.04 4.19
N LYS A 205 11.65 13.07 3.63
CA LYS A 205 11.33 14.47 3.93
C LYS A 205 11.34 15.29 2.66
N LEU A 206 10.32 16.12 2.50
CA LEU A 206 10.30 17.20 1.53
C LEU A 206 11.04 18.39 2.11
N LYS A 207 12.21 18.74 1.56
CA LYS A 207 12.98 19.94 1.94
C LYS A 207 12.65 21.08 0.98
N ILE A 208 12.21 22.21 1.54
CA ILE A 208 11.84 23.41 0.80
C ILE A 208 12.84 24.52 1.15
N HIS A 209 13.41 25.14 0.13
CA HIS A 209 14.33 26.28 0.23
C HIS A 209 13.73 27.47 -0.54
N ILE A 210 13.43 28.55 0.17
CA ILE A 210 12.79 29.76 -0.34
C ILE A 210 13.76 30.94 -0.20
N PRO A 211 14.43 31.37 -1.28
CA PRO A 211 15.20 32.60 -1.29
C PRO A 211 14.25 33.80 -1.40
N ILE A 212 14.39 34.73 -0.46
CA ILE A 212 13.58 35.93 -0.31
C ILE A 212 14.48 37.14 -0.61
N ARG A 213 14.19 37.86 -1.68
CA ARG A 213 14.90 39.10 -2.04
C ARG A 213 14.27 40.27 -1.28
N ASN A 214 15.09 40.97 -0.52
CA ASN A 214 14.69 42.14 0.26
C ASN A 214 14.80 43.43 -0.57
N GLU A 215 14.23 44.52 -0.07
CA GLU A 215 14.28 45.84 -0.71
C GLU A 215 15.71 46.39 -0.85
N ASP A 216 16.58 46.06 0.10
CA ASP A 216 18.01 46.44 0.11
C ASP A 216 18.88 45.61 -0.86
N GLY A 217 18.28 44.63 -1.56
CA GLY A 217 18.96 43.73 -2.48
C GLY A 217 19.58 42.48 -1.84
N HIS A 218 19.62 42.37 -0.51
CA HIS A 218 20.07 41.16 0.15
C HIS A 218 19.09 40.01 -0.06
N ILE A 219 19.61 38.78 -0.20
CA ILE A 219 18.80 37.57 -0.27
C ILE A 219 18.85 36.87 1.09
N SER A 220 17.68 36.59 1.65
CA SER A 220 17.53 35.79 2.86
C SER A 220 16.97 34.42 2.53
N HIS A 221 17.44 33.39 3.21
CA HIS A 221 17.06 32.01 2.92
C HIS A 221 16.10 31.50 4.00
N LEU A 222 14.95 30.99 3.57
CA LEU A 222 13.99 30.31 4.42
C LEU A 222 14.00 28.82 4.07
N ASP A 223 14.50 28.00 4.98
CA ASP A 223 14.63 26.54 4.83
C ASP A 223 13.74 25.78 5.79
N MET A 224 13.03 24.78 5.29
CA MET A 224 12.18 23.91 6.11
C MET A 224 12.07 22.50 5.54
N GLY A 225 11.58 21.57 6.37
CA GLY A 225 11.37 20.18 5.99
C GLY A 225 10.04 19.64 6.49
N ILE A 226 9.25 19.05 5.60
CA ILE A 226 7.99 18.37 5.90
C ILE A 226 8.22 16.85 5.81
N PRO A 227 8.00 16.08 6.88
CA PRO A 227 8.06 14.63 6.79
C PRO A 227 6.90 14.09 5.97
N ILE A 228 7.17 13.13 5.10
CA ILE A 228 6.16 12.39 4.34
C ILE A 228 6.42 10.90 4.50
N ASP A 229 5.36 10.10 4.46
CA ASP A 229 5.46 8.64 4.56
C ASP A 229 5.12 8.04 3.19
N ILE A 230 6.13 7.51 2.50
CA ILE A 230 5.94 6.85 1.21
C ILE A 230 5.56 5.40 1.45
N PHE A 231 4.42 4.95 0.93
CA PHE A 231 3.95 3.58 1.10
C PHE A 231 3.60 2.93 -0.24
N MET A 232 3.63 1.60 -0.29
CA MET A 232 3.21 0.85 -1.47
C MET A 232 1.69 0.73 -1.50
N SER A 233 1.06 1.29 -2.53
CA SER A 233 -0.37 1.14 -2.76
C SER A 233 -0.69 -0.28 -3.24
N PRO A 234 -1.74 -0.95 -2.72
CA PRO A 234 -2.15 -2.26 -3.22
C PRO A 234 -2.65 -2.22 -4.67
N PHE A 235 -2.97 -1.03 -5.17
CA PHE A 235 -3.48 -0.77 -6.52
C PHE A 235 -2.37 -0.52 -7.55
N VAL A 236 -1.12 -0.45 -7.10
CA VAL A 236 0.06 -0.28 -7.94
C VAL A 236 0.72 -1.64 -8.13
N ALA A 237 0.80 -2.11 -9.37
CA ALA A 237 1.61 -3.29 -9.69
C ALA A 237 3.03 -2.83 -10.05
N LEU A 238 4.04 -3.59 -9.60
CA LEU A 238 5.42 -3.38 -10.03
C LEU A 238 5.73 -4.33 -11.18
N GLY A 239 6.30 -3.80 -12.26
CA GLY A 239 6.83 -4.61 -13.35
C GLY A 239 8.10 -5.36 -12.94
N GLU A 240 8.59 -6.27 -13.80
CA GLU A 240 9.80 -7.07 -13.52
C GLU A 240 11.06 -6.24 -13.22
N GLN A 241 11.09 -4.97 -13.64
CA GLN A 241 12.20 -4.03 -13.40
C GLN A 241 11.94 -3.06 -12.24
N GLY A 242 10.88 -3.27 -11.45
CA GLY A 242 10.55 -2.42 -10.29
C GLY A 242 9.95 -1.06 -10.64
N GLY A 243 9.47 -0.88 -11.87
CA GLY A 243 8.69 0.29 -12.29
C GLY A 243 7.20 0.13 -11.98
N VAL A 244 6.52 1.22 -11.62
CA VAL A 244 5.06 1.27 -11.43
C VAL A 244 4.34 1.07 -12.75
N ILE A 245 3.51 0.04 -12.79
CA ILE A 245 2.48 -0.18 -13.81
C ILE A 245 1.16 0.28 -13.18
N ASP A 246 0.60 1.35 -13.73
CA ASP A 246 -0.68 1.88 -13.28
C ASP A 246 -1.81 0.92 -13.66
N ARG A 247 -2.39 0.26 -12.65
CA ARG A 247 -3.58 -0.60 -12.79
C ARG A 247 -4.86 0.09 -12.34
N SER A 248 -4.84 1.40 -12.08
CA SER A 248 -6.04 2.15 -11.66
C SER A 248 -7.21 1.99 -12.65
N HIS A 249 -6.92 1.80 -13.94
CA HIS A 249 -7.91 1.47 -14.96
C HIS A 249 -8.46 0.03 -14.90
N GLU A 250 -7.69 -0.93 -14.38
CA GLU A 250 -8.21 -2.28 -14.12
C GLU A 250 -9.11 -2.28 -12.87
N ILE A 251 -8.79 -1.46 -11.86
CA ILE A 251 -9.50 -1.47 -10.57
C ILE A 251 -10.78 -0.61 -10.59
N THR A 252 -10.84 0.46 -11.40
CA THR A 252 -12.07 1.27 -11.55
C THR A 252 -13.17 0.50 -12.29
N LEU A 253 -12.81 -0.49 -13.11
CA LEU A 253 -13.74 -1.49 -13.66
C LEU A 253 -13.98 -2.68 -12.71
N GLN A 254 -13.18 -2.82 -11.64
CA GLN A 254 -13.38 -3.80 -10.55
C GLN A 254 -14.17 -3.22 -9.36
N GLY A 255 -15.08 -2.29 -9.63
CA GLY A 255 -16.32 -2.24 -8.85
C GLY A 255 -17.10 -3.54 -9.11
N VAL A 256 -16.90 -4.54 -8.26
CA VAL A 256 -17.63 -5.84 -8.28
C VAL A 256 -17.30 -6.77 -9.45
N GLU A 257 -16.04 -6.86 -9.87
CA GLU A 257 -15.57 -8.09 -10.54
C GLU A 257 -14.29 -8.57 -9.85
N MET A 258 -14.42 -9.65 -9.08
CA MET A 258 -13.30 -10.43 -8.60
C MET A 258 -12.36 -10.68 -9.78
N VAL A 259 -11.06 -10.43 -9.62
CA VAL A 259 -10.05 -11.08 -10.47
C VAL A 259 -10.40 -12.56 -10.46
N GLY A 260 -10.97 -13.02 -11.57
CA GLY A 260 -11.38 -14.41 -11.70
C GLY A 260 -10.17 -15.30 -11.44
N PRO A 261 -10.35 -16.47 -10.80
CA PRO A 261 -9.27 -17.45 -10.77
C PRO A 261 -8.76 -17.70 -12.19
N PRO A 262 -7.48 -18.12 -12.35
CA PRO A 262 -6.90 -18.40 -13.65
C PRO A 262 -7.84 -19.23 -14.53
N LEU A 263 -7.74 -19.04 -15.85
CA LEU A 263 -8.57 -19.73 -16.84
C LEU A 263 -8.67 -21.24 -16.53
N TYR A 264 -9.91 -21.69 -16.31
CA TYR A 264 -10.22 -23.08 -15.97
C TYR A 264 -9.67 -24.01 -17.05
N GLY A 265 -8.70 -24.83 -16.69
CA GLY A 265 -7.97 -25.72 -17.62
C GLY A 265 -6.45 -25.76 -17.44
N GLN A 266 -5.85 -24.86 -16.64
CA GLN A 266 -4.42 -24.96 -16.25
C GLN A 266 -4.17 -25.75 -14.96
N HIS A 267 -5.22 -26.04 -14.20
CA HIS A 267 -5.20 -26.90 -13.02
C HIS A 267 -6.06 -28.12 -13.32
N ILE A 268 -5.48 -29.32 -13.26
CA ILE A 268 -6.17 -30.56 -13.64
C ILE A 268 -7.12 -31.01 -12.51
N LEU A 269 -7.02 -30.40 -11.31
CA LEU A 269 -7.65 -30.88 -10.09
C LEU A 269 -8.25 -29.78 -9.20
N ASP A 270 -8.64 -28.64 -9.76
CA ASP A 270 -9.37 -27.62 -8.99
C ASP A 270 -10.64 -28.24 -8.39
N GLN A 271 -10.75 -28.26 -7.06
CA GLN A 271 -11.96 -28.71 -6.39
C GLN A 271 -13.07 -27.68 -6.65
N LEU A 272 -14.10 -28.10 -7.40
CA LEU A 272 -15.31 -27.31 -7.61
C LEU A 272 -16.03 -27.10 -6.27
N CYS A 273 -16.27 -25.86 -5.89
CA CYS A 273 -16.94 -25.49 -4.64
C CYS A 273 -18.47 -25.68 -4.73
N TYR A 274 -18.98 -26.83 -5.20
CA TYR A 274 -20.41 -27.16 -5.07
C TYR A 274 -20.68 -28.64 -5.39
N THR A 275 -20.77 -29.47 -4.36
CA THR A 275 -21.71 -30.60 -4.37
C THR A 275 -22.11 -30.89 -2.93
N LEU A 276 -22.99 -30.03 -2.39
CA LEU A 276 -23.69 -30.27 -1.14
C LEU A 276 -25.19 -30.30 -1.45
N GLU A 277 -25.67 -31.30 -2.19
CA GLU A 277 -27.08 -31.69 -2.17
C GLU A 277 -27.18 -33.20 -2.37
N ASP A 278 -26.99 -33.95 -1.28
CA ASP A 278 -27.69 -35.22 -1.09
C ASP A 278 -28.73 -34.98 0.01
N GLY A 279 -29.91 -34.55 -0.43
CA GLY A 279 -31.07 -34.30 0.42
C GLY A 279 -32.33 -34.54 -0.41
N GLN A 280 -32.89 -35.74 -0.26
CA GLN A 280 -34.17 -36.20 -0.81
C GLN A 280 -35.12 -35.11 -1.32
N LEU A 281 -35.63 -35.27 -2.55
CA LEU A 281 -37.07 -35.21 -2.82
C LEU A 281 -37.42 -35.92 -4.15
N ARG A 282 -38.54 -36.63 -4.10
CA ARG A 282 -39.16 -37.46 -5.14
C ARG A 282 -39.57 -36.66 -6.38
N GLY A 283 -39.42 -37.31 -7.55
CA GLY A 283 -40.45 -37.44 -8.58
C GLY A 283 -40.88 -36.19 -9.35
N HIS A 284 -40.47 -36.08 -10.61
CA HIS A 284 -41.32 -36.27 -11.80
C HIS A 284 -40.55 -35.82 -13.06
N SER A 285 -40.69 -36.63 -14.11
CA SER A 285 -40.22 -36.40 -15.48
C SER A 285 -40.75 -35.10 -16.08
N VAL A 286 -39.97 -34.40 -16.94
CA VAL A 286 -40.33 -34.00 -18.33
C VAL A 286 -39.05 -33.54 -19.07
N GLN A 287 -39.03 -33.81 -20.38
CA GLN A 287 -38.01 -33.58 -21.41
C GLN A 287 -37.77 -32.09 -21.80
N PRO A 288 -36.78 -31.76 -22.67
CA PRO A 288 -36.19 -30.41 -22.81
C PRO A 288 -36.56 -29.59 -24.08
N LEU A 289 -36.12 -28.31 -24.06
CA LEU A 289 -35.88 -27.28 -25.12
C LEU A 289 -37.06 -26.32 -25.50
N PRO A 290 -36.83 -25.13 -26.14
CA PRO A 290 -35.64 -24.25 -26.29
C PRO A 290 -35.87 -22.73 -25.98
N SER A 291 -34.73 -22.02 -25.92
CA SER A 291 -34.42 -20.60 -26.28
C SER A 291 -35.49 -19.72 -26.94
N GLU A 292 -35.68 -18.49 -26.44
CA GLU A 292 -35.80 -17.26 -27.24
C GLU A 292 -35.35 -16.00 -26.47
N ALA A 293 -34.84 -15.04 -27.25
CA ALA A 293 -34.40 -13.70 -26.87
C ALA A 293 -35.58 -12.79 -26.49
N ASP A 294 -35.34 -11.70 -25.74
CA ASP A 294 -35.31 -10.34 -26.29
C ASP A 294 -35.33 -9.25 -25.19
N ALA A 295 -34.67 -8.14 -25.53
CA ALA A 295 -34.79 -6.73 -25.15
C ALA A 295 -35.39 -6.22 -23.82
N ALA A 296 -34.67 -5.17 -23.36
CA ALA A 296 -35.15 -3.87 -22.89
C ALA A 296 -35.34 -3.60 -21.38
N GLN A 297 -34.43 -2.74 -20.90
CA GLN A 297 -34.66 -1.50 -20.15
C GLN A 297 -35.77 -1.47 -19.09
N THR A 298 -35.42 -1.09 -17.85
CA THR A 298 -36.12 -0.02 -17.11
C THR A 298 -35.22 0.55 -16.01
N ILE A 299 -35.06 1.87 -16.06
CA ILE A 299 -34.52 2.74 -15.02
C ILE A 299 -35.54 2.82 -13.87
N ALA A 300 -35.09 2.64 -12.63
CA ALA A 300 -35.85 3.07 -11.45
C ALA A 300 -34.91 3.68 -10.40
N SER A 301 -34.93 5.01 -10.37
CA SER A 301 -34.48 5.86 -9.28
C SER A 301 -35.28 5.61 -8.00
N LEU A 302 -34.61 5.49 -6.85
CA LEU A 302 -35.22 5.75 -5.54
C LEU A 302 -34.25 6.52 -4.65
N SER A 303 -34.57 7.79 -4.46
CA SER A 303 -34.13 8.66 -3.38
C SER A 303 -34.84 8.28 -2.08
N LEU A 304 -34.15 8.43 -0.94
CA LEU A 304 -34.83 8.48 0.36
C LEU A 304 -34.16 9.48 1.31
N HIS A 305 -35.06 10.17 2.00
CA HIS A 305 -34.93 11.46 2.63
C HIS A 305 -34.19 11.45 3.98
N ARG A 306 -33.47 12.55 4.18
CA ARG A 306 -33.01 13.14 5.44
C ARG A 306 -34.18 13.53 6.35
N ALA A 307 -34.05 13.27 7.65
CA ALA A 307 -34.81 13.93 8.69
C ALA A 307 -33.86 14.34 9.83
N MET A 308 -33.86 15.62 10.16
CA MET A 308 -33.21 16.22 11.33
C MET A 308 -34.24 16.35 12.46
N ASN A 309 -33.78 16.31 13.71
CA ASN A 309 -34.39 17.16 14.73
C ASN A 309 -33.34 17.58 15.78
N ASP A 310 -33.40 18.85 16.14
CA ASP A 310 -32.51 19.59 17.05
C ASP A 310 -33.18 19.81 18.42
N GLN A 311 -32.34 19.97 19.46
CA GLN A 311 -32.31 21.06 20.48
C GLN A 311 -31.83 20.56 21.86
N ARG A 312 -30.62 20.99 22.29
CA ARG A 312 -30.29 22.03 23.33
C ARG A 312 -30.49 21.52 24.79
N SER A 313 -29.61 21.69 25.79
CA SER A 313 -28.61 22.73 26.10
C SER A 313 -27.72 22.35 27.32
N GLN A 314 -26.52 22.96 27.38
CA GLN A 314 -25.81 23.55 28.56
C GLN A 314 -24.88 22.73 29.51
N SER A 315 -23.58 23.02 29.34
CA SER A 315 -22.63 23.64 30.31
C SER A 315 -21.71 22.81 31.24
N SER A 316 -20.44 23.27 31.24
CA SER A 316 -19.43 23.31 32.34
C SER A 316 -18.17 22.44 32.23
N SER A 317 -17.02 23.10 32.39
CA SER A 317 -15.67 22.64 32.76
C SER A 317 -15.24 23.49 33.99
N PRO A 318 -14.28 23.13 34.89
CA PRO A 318 -12.92 22.64 34.59
C PRO A 318 -12.29 21.62 35.61
N SER A 319 -11.01 21.27 35.38
CA SER A 319 -10.02 20.36 36.05
C SER A 319 -9.80 20.58 37.59
N PRO A 320 -8.85 19.95 38.35
CA PRO A 320 -7.80 18.92 38.09
C PRO A 320 -7.65 17.81 39.19
N SER A 321 -6.62 16.94 39.12
CA SER A 321 -5.84 16.34 40.24
C SER A 321 -5.56 14.82 40.18
N SER A 322 -4.46 14.45 40.84
CA SER A 322 -3.56 13.30 40.77
C SER A 322 -3.85 12.12 41.71
N SER A 323 -3.11 11.01 41.48
CA SER A 323 -2.82 9.82 42.35
C SER A 323 -3.98 8.83 42.57
N GLU A 324 -3.85 7.51 42.59
CA GLU A 324 -2.77 6.58 42.91
C GLU A 324 -2.81 5.32 42.03
N ALA A 325 -1.69 4.60 41.99
CA ALA A 325 -1.53 3.33 41.31
C ALA A 325 -2.29 2.20 42.04
N ALA A 326 -3.11 1.45 41.30
CA ALA A 326 -3.59 0.14 41.71
C ALA A 326 -3.13 -0.87 40.66
N ASP A 327 -2.17 -1.69 41.08
CA ASP A 327 -1.72 -2.91 40.44
C ASP A 327 -2.91 -3.87 40.30
N THR A 328 -3.25 -4.26 39.08
CA THR A 328 -4.19 -5.36 38.83
C THR A 328 -3.74 -6.10 37.59
N GLY A 329 -3.52 -7.40 37.76
CA GLY A 329 -2.77 -8.27 36.88
C GLY A 329 -3.20 -8.23 35.41
N MET A 330 -2.19 -8.22 34.55
CA MET A 330 -2.30 -8.43 33.12
C MET A 330 -2.64 -9.90 32.85
N GLU A 331 -3.92 -10.21 32.63
CA GLU A 331 -4.30 -11.35 31.82
C GLU A 331 -4.31 -10.91 30.34
N GLU A 332 -3.37 -11.46 29.58
CA GLU A 332 -3.25 -11.29 28.14
C GLU A 332 -4.54 -11.76 27.44
N LEU A 333 -5.20 -10.85 26.71
CA LEU A 333 -6.24 -11.19 25.73
C LEU A 333 -5.64 -11.12 24.32
N PRO A 334 -5.16 -12.23 23.73
CA PRO A 334 -4.63 -12.24 22.37
C PRO A 334 -5.76 -12.44 21.35
N GLU A 335 -6.77 -11.57 21.34
CA GLU A 335 -7.90 -11.72 20.39
C GLU A 335 -8.28 -10.45 19.60
N LEU A 336 -7.51 -9.36 19.67
CA LEU A 336 -7.80 -8.13 18.92
C LEU A 336 -6.92 -7.86 17.68
N SER A 337 -6.04 -8.80 17.29
CA SER A 337 -5.25 -8.70 16.05
C SER A 337 -5.82 -9.50 14.87
N ARG A 338 -7.02 -10.09 15.02
CA ARG A 338 -7.72 -10.78 13.94
C ARG A 338 -8.48 -9.77 13.08
N LEU A 339 -7.81 -9.22 12.07
CA LEU A 339 -8.54 -8.72 10.91
C LEU A 339 -9.27 -9.92 10.28
N PRO A 340 -10.59 -9.83 10.02
CA PRO A 340 -11.30 -10.91 9.36
C PRO A 340 -10.88 -10.95 7.89
N THR A 341 -9.89 -11.76 7.56
CA THR A 341 -9.88 -12.39 6.24
C THR A 341 -11.04 -13.38 6.22
N TYR A 342 -11.94 -13.17 5.27
CA TYR A 342 -13.10 -13.99 4.95
C TYR A 342 -12.90 -15.47 5.33
N ARG A 343 -13.66 -15.91 6.34
CA ARG A 343 -13.60 -17.27 6.88
C ARG A 343 -14.59 -18.14 6.11
N THR A 344 -14.04 -19.09 5.34
CA THR A 344 -14.41 -20.52 5.33
C THR A 344 -15.87 -20.91 5.05
N ALA A 345 -16.05 -21.69 3.98
CA ALA A 345 -16.98 -22.82 3.99
C ALA A 345 -16.17 -24.14 3.93
N LEU A 346 -16.11 -24.77 5.10
CA LEU A 346 -16.09 -26.20 5.43
C LEU A 346 -15.00 -27.12 4.83
N GLY A 347 -14.31 -27.80 5.76
CA GLY A 347 -13.37 -28.87 5.46
C GLY A 347 -14.05 -30.09 4.84
N ALA A 348 -13.39 -30.65 3.83
CA ALA A 348 -13.63 -31.99 3.33
C ALA A 348 -12.34 -32.82 3.51
N PRO A 349 -12.44 -34.13 3.83
CA PRO A 349 -11.27 -34.99 3.93
C PRO A 349 -10.58 -35.16 2.56
N LEU A 350 -9.24 -35.21 2.57
CA LEU A 350 -8.41 -35.51 1.39
C LEU A 350 -8.86 -36.82 0.73
N GLN A 351 -9.56 -36.74 -0.40
CA GLN A 351 -9.81 -37.87 -1.29
C GLN A 351 -8.74 -37.93 -2.39
N TRP A 352 -8.13 -39.10 -2.51
CA TRP A 352 -7.20 -39.42 -3.59
C TRP A 352 -8.01 -39.84 -4.82
N HIS A 353 -7.97 -39.04 -5.88
CA HIS A 353 -8.50 -39.45 -7.18
C HIS A 353 -7.37 -39.96 -8.08
N SER A 354 -7.40 -41.26 -8.35
CA SER A 354 -6.62 -41.89 -9.41
C SER A 354 -7.55 -42.17 -10.59
N GLN A 355 -7.44 -41.40 -11.68
CA GLN A 355 -8.03 -41.77 -12.97
C GLN A 355 -7.02 -41.51 -14.10
N PRO A 356 -6.71 -42.50 -14.95
CA PRO A 356 -5.82 -42.32 -16.09
C PRO A 356 -6.57 -41.72 -17.29
N PRO A 357 -5.91 -40.92 -18.15
CA PRO A 357 -6.52 -40.40 -19.37
C PRO A 357 -6.62 -41.51 -20.43
N SER A 358 -7.84 -41.81 -20.87
CA SER A 358 -8.10 -42.59 -22.08
C SER A 358 -7.78 -41.73 -23.31
N TYR A 359 -6.57 -41.87 -23.85
CA TYR A 359 -6.22 -41.35 -25.18
C TYR A 359 -6.64 -42.40 -26.23
N GLN A 360 -7.69 -42.13 -27.00
CA GLN A 360 -7.92 -42.82 -28.27
C GLN A 360 -7.02 -42.19 -29.33
N ALA A 361 -6.01 -42.94 -29.78
CA ALA A 361 -5.23 -42.59 -30.96
C ALA A 361 -6.07 -42.88 -32.21
N THR A 362 -6.39 -41.84 -32.99
CA THR A 362 -6.91 -41.98 -34.34
C THR A 362 -5.75 -42.38 -35.25
N ASP A 363 -5.75 -43.64 -35.68
CA ASP A 363 -4.88 -44.14 -36.75
C ASP A 363 -5.43 -43.66 -38.10
N ARG A 364 -4.62 -42.90 -38.85
CA ARG A 364 -4.85 -42.58 -40.26
C ARG A 364 -3.66 -43.13 -41.04
N SER A 365 -3.84 -44.31 -41.60
CA SER A 365 -3.01 -44.86 -42.66
C SER A 365 -3.66 -44.56 -44.02
N GLU A 366 -2.93 -43.84 -44.87
CA GLU A 366 -3.21 -43.66 -46.30
C GLU A 366 -3.09 -44.98 -47.06
N ILE A 367 -4.03 -45.21 -48.00
CA ILE A 367 -3.76 -45.60 -49.39
C ILE A 367 -4.69 -44.77 -50.28
#